data_AF-A0A7W3UKV9-F1
#
_entry.id   AF-A0A7W3UKV9-F1
#
_cell.length_a   1.000
_cell.length_b   1.000
_cell.length_c   1.000
_cell.angle_alpha   90.00
_cell.angle_beta   90.00
_cell.angle_gamma   90.00
#
_symmetry.space_group_name_H-M   'P 1'
#
loop_
_entity.id
_entity.type
_entity.pdbx_description
1 polymer ?
#
loop_
_entity_poly.entity_id
_entity_poly.type
_entity_poly.pdbx_seq_one_letter_code
_entity_poly.pdbx_strand_id
1 'polypeptide(L)' 'MNETISTKIIKWFYSIHKPLDEYRHNELNRLGNNLGMTLYAINLLYFSTYA' A
#
# COMPACT_ATOMS: atom_id res chain seq x y z
N MET A 1 4.53 20.19 -10.05
CA MET A 1 5.16 18.88 -9.74
C MET A 1 4.50 17.86 -10.64
N ASN A 2 5.23 17.23 -11.57
CA ASN A 2 4.64 16.25 -12.47
C ASN A 2 4.28 14.99 -11.68
N GLU A 3 3.00 14.60 -11.68
CA GLU A 3 2.55 13.37 -11.01
C GLU A 3 3.23 12.15 -11.65
N THR A 4 3.82 11.28 -10.83
CA THR A 4 4.43 10.04 -11.31
C THR A 4 3.35 9.02 -11.69
N ILE A 5 3.71 8.07 -12.55
CA ILE A 5 2.80 7.00 -12.99
C ILE A 5 2.26 6.21 -11.78
N SER A 6 3.11 5.97 -10.77
CA SER A 6 2.72 5.36 -9.50
C SER A 6 1.63 6.14 -8.78
N THR A 7 1.74 7.48 -8.70
CA THR A 7 0.70 8.32 -8.07
C THR A 7 -0.63 8.20 -8.80
N LYS A 8 -0.61 8.15 -10.14
CA LYS A 8 -1.84 7.98 -10.94
C LYS A 8 -2.50 6.62 -10.70
N ILE A 9 -1.72 5.54 -10.64
CA ILE A 9 -2.22 4.19 -10.37
C ILE A 9 -2.86 4.13 -8.99
N ILE A 10 -2.19 4.67 -7.97
CA ILE A 10 -2.70 4.71 -6.60
C ILE A 10 -3.99 5.53 -6.51
N LYS A 11 -4.02 6.72 -7.12
CA LYS A 11 -5.22 7.56 -7.14
C LYS A 11 -6.39 6.88 -7.82
N TRP A 12 -6.15 6.13 -8.89
CA TRP A 12 -7.18 5.33 -9.55
C TRP A 12 -7.67 4.19 -8.64
N PHE A 13 -6.75 3.41 -8.06
CA PHE A 13 -7.07 2.26 -7.22
C PHE A 13 -7.88 2.64 -5.96
N TYR A 14 -7.55 3.79 -5.35
CA TYR A 14 -8.23 4.32 -4.17
C TYR A 14 -9.32 5.36 -4.48
N SER A 15 -9.65 5.59 -5.77
CA SER A 15 -10.62 6.63 -6.19
C SER A 15 -10.35 8.03 -5.60
N ILE A 16 -9.08 8.43 -5.53
CA ILE A 16 -8.65 9.74 -5.01
C ILE A 16 -8.63 10.76 -6.15
N HIS A 17 -9.59 11.68 -6.11
CA HIS A 17 -9.74 12.73 -7.14
C HIS A 17 -8.92 14.00 -6.85
N LYS A 18 -8.47 14.17 -5.60
CA LYS A 18 -7.68 15.32 -5.14
C LYS A 18 -6.18 15.05 -5.28
N PRO A 19 -5.30 16.08 -5.25
CA PRO A 19 -3.85 15.87 -5.23
C PRO A 19 -3.46 14.92 -4.08
N LEU A 20 -2.45 14.09 -4.32
CA LEU A 20 -1.90 13.27 -3.26
C LEU A 20 -1.02 14.18 -2.40
N ASP A 21 -1.60 14.65 -1.29
CA ASP A 21 -0.91 15.47 -0.30
C ASP A 21 -0.05 14.59 0.61
N GLU A 22 0.79 15.23 1.42
CA GLU A 22 1.72 14.56 2.31
C GLU A 22 1.00 13.66 3.34
N TYR A 23 -0.19 14.09 3.78
CA TYR A 23 -1.06 13.29 4.65
C TYR A 23 -1.50 11.98 3.98
N ARG A 24 -2.02 12.02 2.74
CA ARG A 24 -2.42 10.81 2.01
C ARG A 24 -1.25 9.91 1.66
N HIS A 25 -0.07 10.48 1.39
CA HIS A 25 1.14 9.70 1.19
C HIS A 25 1.51 8.89 2.45
N ASN A 26 1.44 9.51 3.63
CA ASN A 26 1.67 8.82 4.90
C ASN A 26 0.58 7.78 5.19
N GLU A 27 -0.68 8.08 4.89
CA GLU A 27 -1.79 7.14 5.05
C GLU A 27 -1.60 5.89 4.18
N LEU A 28 -1.17 6.08 2.93
CA LEU A 28 -0.87 4.98 1.99
C LEU A 28 0.34 4.16 2.42
N ASN A 29 1.39 4.79 2.93
CA ASN A 29 2.55 4.08 3.48
C ASN A 29 2.14 3.26 4.71
N ARG A 30 1.30 3.80 5.58
CA ARG A 30 0.76 3.09 6.75
C ARG A 30 -0.05 1.87 6.34
N LEU A 31 -0.97 2.03 5.38
CA LEU A 31 -1.79 0.94 4.84
C LEU A 31 -0.93 -0.12 4.15
N GLY A 32 0.00 0.31 3.29
CA GLY A 32 0.93 -0.58 2.59
C GLY A 32 1.79 -1.40 3.55
N ASN A 33 2.35 -0.77 4.59
CA ASN A 33 3.14 -1.46 5.60
C ASN A 33 2.30 -2.47 6.40
N ASN A 34 1.09 -2.08 6.82
CA ASN A 34 0.22 -2.99 7.56
C ASN A 34 -0.21 -4.20 6.72
N LEU A 35 -0.58 -3.99 5.45
CA LEU A 35 -0.91 -5.07 4.52
C LEU A 35 0.31 -5.96 4.25
N GLY A 36 1.48 -5.37 4.00
CA GLY A 36 2.72 -6.10 3.79
C GLY A 36 3.10 -6.99 4.98
N MET A 37 3.05 -6.44 6.20
CA MET A 37 3.33 -7.20 7.42
C MET A 37 2.31 -8.31 7.67
N THR A 38 1.03 -8.06 7.38
CA THR A 38 -0.03 -9.08 7.51
C THR A 38 0.21 -10.23 6.54
N LEU A 39 0.48 -9.94 5.27
CA LEU A 39 0.76 -10.94 4.25
C LEU A 39 2.03 -11.73 4.55
N TYR A 40 3.07 -11.04 5.03
CA TYR A 40 4.31 -11.69 5.45
C TYR A 40 4.07 -12.66 6.61
N ALA A 41 3.31 -12.26 7.63
CA ALA A 41 2.96 -13.12 8.76
C ALA A 41 2.16 -14.36 8.32
N ILE A 42 1.17 -14.18 7.44
CA ILE A 42 0.40 -15.31 6.87
C ILE A 42 1.32 -16.26 6.10
N ASN A 43 2.23 -15.73 5.27
CA ASN A 43 3.16 -16.55 4.51
C ASN A 43 4.10 -17.34 5.42
N LEU A 44 4.61 -16.71 6.48
CA LEU A 44 5.49 -17.36 7.45
C LEU A 44 4.76 -18.44 8.24
N LEU A 45 3.51 -18.20 8.66
CA LEU A 45 2.65 -19.20 9.29
C LEU A 45 2.38 -20.37 8.35
N TYR A 46 2.01 -20.09 7.10
CA TYR A 46 1.79 -21.12 6.08
C TYR A 46 3.04 -21.97 5.87
N PHE A 47 4.20 -21.34 5.72
CA PHE A 47 5.48 -22.05 5.60
C PHE A 47 5.77 -22.90 6.84
N SER A 48 5.62 -22.35 8.05
CA SER A 48 5.88 -23.12 9.29
C SER A 48 4.92 -24.29 9.55
N THR A 49 3.74 -24.27 8.91
CA THR A 49 2.70 -25.30 9.11
C THR A 49 2.75 -26.38 8.03
N TYR A 50 3.18 -26.03 6.81
CA TYR A 50 3.06 -26.89 5.63
C TYR A 50 4.39 -27.17 4.91
N ALA A 51 5.51 -26.56 5.33
CA ALA A 51 6.87 -26.88 4.87
C ALA A 51 7.62 -27.69 5.93
#